data_AF-A0A2U2Z023-F1
#
_entry.id   AF-A0A2U2Z023-F1
#
_cell.length_a   1.000
_cell.length_b   1.000
_cell.length_c   1.000
_cell.angle_alpha   90.00
_cell.angle_beta   90.00
_cell.angle_gamma   90.00
#
_symmetry.space_group_name_H-M   'P 1'
#
loop_
_entity.id
_entity.type
_entity.pdbx_description
1 polymer ?
#
loop_
_entity_poly.entity_id
_entity_poly.type
_entity_poly.pdbx_seq_one_letter_code
_entity_poly.pdbx_strand_id
1 'polypeptide(L)'
;MSFQATVRSERLCFTEEPRTAVSFPGAGERESTSHSDRINLPDRVVPGRQYDNVTVTYRLATRFVCQPDRGQNGLDHKNTR
;
A
#
# COMPACT_ATOMS: atom_id res chain seq x y z
N MET A 1 -10.86 -2.98 3.57
CA MET A 1 -11.23 -2.01 2.51
C MET A 1 -10.34 -2.24 1.32
N SER A 2 -10.83 -2.08 0.09
CA SER A 2 -10.05 -2.31 -1.13
C SER A 2 -10.26 -1.21 -2.16
N PHE A 3 -9.20 -0.88 -2.89
CA PHE A 3 -9.15 0.11 -3.97
C PHE A 3 -8.55 -0.53 -5.21
N GLN A 4 -9.10 -0.21 -6.38
CA GLN A 4 -8.55 -0.61 -7.68
C GLN A 4 -8.49 0.60 -8.62
N ALA A 5 -7.35 0.78 -9.28
CA ALA A 5 -7.17 1.76 -10.34
C ALA A 5 -6.64 1.07 -11.61
N THR A 6 -6.98 1.61 -12.78
CA THR A 6 -6.40 1.15 -14.05
C THR A 6 -5.96 2.35 -14.85
N VAL A 7 -4.71 2.31 -15.29
CA VAL A 7 -4.10 3.33 -16.15
C VAL A 7 -3.75 2.68 -17.48
N ARG A 8 -4.09 3.36 -18.56
CA ARG A 8 -3.79 2.94 -19.94
C ARG A 8 -3.04 4.05 -20.66
N SER A 9 -2.05 3.68 -21.44
CA SER A 9 -1.38 4.61 -22.35
C SER A 9 -0.97 3.91 -23.63
N GLU A 10 -1.23 4.57 -24.76
CA GLU A 10 -0.74 4.10 -26.07
C GLU A 10 0.77 4.26 -26.19
N ARG A 11 1.33 5.33 -25.61
CA ARG A 11 2.77 5.62 -25.62
C ARG A 11 3.19 6.21 -24.28
N LEU A 12 4.22 5.64 -23.68
CA LEU A 12 4.76 6.06 -22.39
C LEU A 12 6.29 6.09 -22.47
N CYS A 13 6.88 7.20 -22.02
CA CYS A 13 8.32 7.32 -21.87
C CYS A 13 8.59 7.98 -20.51
N PHE A 14 9.49 7.37 -19.75
CA PHE A 14 9.94 7.93 -18.47
C PHE A 14 11.22 8.73 -18.73
N THR A 15 11.22 10.02 -18.38
CA THR A 15 12.43 10.85 -18.47
C THR A 15 13.46 10.45 -17.43
N GLU A 16 13.01 10.02 -16.25
CA GLU A 16 13.81 9.53 -15.13
C GLU A 16 13.17 8.28 -14.52
N GLU A 17 13.91 7.51 -13.74
CA GLU A 17 13.36 6.34 -13.05
C GLU A 17 12.29 6.77 -12.02
N PRO A 18 11.05 6.28 -12.13
CA PRO A 18 9.96 6.69 -11.26
C PRO A 18 10.14 6.13 -9.85
N ARG A 19 10.06 7.02 -8.84
CA ARG A 19 10.02 6.64 -7.42
C ARG A 19 8.57 6.51 -6.97
N THR A 20 8.22 5.39 -6.36
CA THR A 20 6.85 5.14 -5.88
C THR A 20 6.85 4.92 -4.37
N ALA A 21 5.86 5.53 -3.69
CA ALA A 21 5.64 5.36 -2.27
C ALA A 21 4.13 5.38 -1.99
N VAL A 22 3.67 4.59 -1.02
CA VAL A 22 2.28 4.54 -0.57
C VAL A 22 2.24 4.91 0.90
N SER A 23 1.39 5.88 1.24
CA SER A 23 1.21 6.36 2.61
C SER A 23 -0.27 6.37 2.97
N PHE A 24 -0.59 6.02 4.21
CA PHE A 24 -1.96 6.04 4.73
C PHE A 24 -2.12 7.16 5.76
N PRO A 25 -2.92 8.20 5.50
CA PRO A 25 -3.20 9.21 6.51
C PRO A 25 -4.08 8.63 7.64
N GLY A 26 -3.72 8.91 8.90
CA GLY A 26 -4.47 8.55 10.11
C GLY A 26 -3.67 7.73 11.13
N ALA A 27 -4.10 7.75 12.40
CA ALA A 27 -3.52 6.95 13.48
C ALA A 27 -4.10 5.52 13.50
N GLY A 28 -3.28 4.54 13.88
CA GLY A 28 -3.67 3.14 14.05
C GLY A 28 -2.88 2.17 13.16
N GLU A 29 -2.47 1.04 13.74
CA GLU A 29 -1.76 -0.03 13.04
C GLU A 29 -2.63 -0.63 11.92
N ARG A 30 -2.01 -0.82 10.75
CA ARG A 30 -2.69 -1.33 9.56
C ARG A 30 -1.85 -2.38 8.87
N GLU A 31 -2.53 -3.43 8.43
CA GLU A 31 -2.02 -4.33 7.43
C GLU A 31 -2.45 -3.83 6.05
N SER A 32 -1.49 -3.71 5.14
CA SER A 32 -1.75 -3.32 3.75
C SER A 32 -1.04 -4.25 2.78
N THR A 33 -1.74 -4.66 1.74
CA THR A 33 -1.20 -5.42 0.62
C THR A 33 -1.47 -4.66 -0.67
N SER A 34 -0.41 -4.35 -1.42
CA SER A 34 -0.50 -3.77 -2.75
C SER A 34 -0.08 -4.79 -3.80
N HIS A 35 -0.71 -4.74 -4.97
CA HIS A 35 -0.35 -5.56 -6.11
C HIS A 35 -0.57 -4.77 -7.41
N SER A 36 0.33 -4.95 -8.38
CA SER A 36 0.18 -4.37 -9.71
C SER A 36 0.26 -5.45 -10.77
N ASP A 37 -0.79 -5.57 -11.58
CA ASP A 37 -0.76 -6.34 -12.82
C ASP A 37 -0.37 -5.41 -13.96
N ARG A 38 0.66 -5.79 -14.74
CA ARG A 38 1.23 -4.96 -15.81
C ARG A 38 1.20 -5.70 -17.13
N ILE A 39 0.79 -4.99 -18.18
CA ILE A 39 0.84 -5.45 -19.56
C ILE A 39 1.76 -4.51 -20.33
N ASN A 40 2.73 -5.10 -21.04
CA ASN A 40 3.74 -4.40 -21.84
C ASN A 40 4.61 -3.40 -21.06
N LEU A 41 4.64 -3.51 -19.73
CA LEU A 41 5.50 -2.70 -18.87
C LEU A 41 6.21 -3.60 -17.86
N PRO A 42 7.56 -3.63 -17.87
CA PRO A 42 8.33 -4.42 -16.91
C PRO A 42 8.22 -3.87 -15.48
N ASP A 43 8.69 -4.65 -14.51
CA ASP A 43 8.73 -4.22 -13.12
C ASP A 43 9.66 -3.02 -12.91
N ARG A 44 10.83 -3.04 -13.57
CA ARG A 44 11.78 -1.93 -13.63
C ARG A 44 11.77 -1.30 -15.01
N VAL A 45 11.48 0.00 -15.05
CA VAL A 45 11.48 0.78 -16.29
C VAL A 45 12.83 1.47 -16.48
N VAL A 46 13.25 1.57 -17.74
CA VAL A 46 14.47 2.28 -18.15
C VAL A 46 14.12 3.70 -18.62
N PRO A 47 14.85 4.73 -18.16
CA PRO A 47 14.71 6.10 -18.67
C PRO A 47 14.94 6.20 -20.18
N GLY A 48 14.19 7.06 -20.85
CA GLY A 48 14.31 7.32 -22.30
C GLY A 48 13.77 6.19 -23.20
N ARG A 49 13.38 5.05 -22.63
CA ARG A 49 12.74 3.96 -23.38
C ARG A 49 11.26 4.25 -23.58
N GLN A 50 10.81 4.07 -24.82
CA GLN A 50 9.39 4.08 -25.16
C GLN A 50 8.76 2.72 -24.89
N TYR A 51 7.59 2.76 -24.28
CA TYR A 51 6.70 1.62 -24.08
C TYR A 51 5.38 1.91 -24.78
N ASP A 52 4.87 0.94 -25.52
CA ASP A 52 3.66 1.08 -26.31
C ASP A 52 2.56 0.16 -25.80
N ASN A 53 1.31 0.63 -25.89
CA ASN A 53 0.10 -0.09 -25.44
C ASN A 53 0.25 -0.68 -24.02
N VAL A 54 0.55 0.23 -23.08
CA VAL A 54 0.77 -0.09 -21.67
C VAL A 54 -0.56 -0.09 -20.92
N THR A 55 -0.78 -1.12 -20.12
CA THR A 55 -1.85 -1.17 -19.13
C THR A 55 -1.28 -1.53 -17.77
N VAL A 56 -1.66 -0.77 -16.75
CA VAL A 56 -1.32 -1.06 -15.36
C VAL A 56 -2.61 -1.09 -14.55
N THR A 57 -2.91 -2.24 -13.95
CA THR A 57 -4.01 -2.39 -12.98
C THR A 57 -3.41 -2.48 -11.59
N TYR A 58 -3.73 -1.50 -10.75
CA TYR A 58 -3.24 -1.43 -9.38
C TYR A 58 -4.36 -1.80 -8.41
N ARG A 59 -4.04 -2.68 -7.45
CA ARG A 59 -4.94 -3.11 -6.38
C ARG A 59 -4.29 -2.83 -5.04
N LEU A 60 -5.07 -2.27 -4.14
CA LEU A 60 -4.66 -1.99 -2.77
C LEU A 60 -5.73 -2.48 -1.82
N ALA A 61 -5.38 -3.39 -0.91
CA ALA A 61 -6.25 -3.84 0.16
C ALA A 61 -5.63 -3.45 1.51
N THR A 62 -6.48 -2.98 2.42
CA THR A 62 -6.08 -2.58 3.77
C THR A 62 -7.06 -3.09 4.81
N ARG A 63 -6.52 -3.39 5.99
CA ARG A 63 -7.30 -3.75 7.19
C ARG A 63 -6.72 -3.02 8.40
N PHE A 64 -7.61 -2.51 9.25
CA PHE A 64 -7.22 -2.02 10.57
C PHE A 64 -6.93 -3.20 11.49
N VAL A 65 -5.79 -3.16 12.16
CA VAL A 65 -5.48 -4.09 13.24
C VAL A 65 -5.86 -3.38 14.53
N CYS A 66 -7.02 -3.72 15.09
CA CYS A 66 -7.35 -3.29 16.43
C CYS A 66 -6.41 -4.06 17.36
N GLN A 67 -5.39 -3.39 17.91
CA GLN A 67 -4.62 -3.98 18.99
C GLN A 67 -5.63 -4.24 20.12
N PRO A 68 -5.77 -5.48 20.62
CA PRO A 68 -6.66 -5.71 21.74
C PRO A 68 -6.21 -4.81 22.89
N ASP A 69 -7.16 -4.08 23.45
CA ASP A 69 -6.95 -3.23 24.61
C ASP A 69 -6.24 -4.07 25.68
N ARG A 70 -4.99 -3.74 26.03
CA ARG A 70 -4.33 -4.34 27.20
C ARG A 70 -4.95 -3.71 28.45
N GLY A 71 -6.22 -4.03 28.70
CA GLY A 71 -6.97 -3.64 29.87
C GLY A 71 -7.41 -4.86 30.64
N GLN A 72 -6.52 -5.41 31.48
CA GLN A 72 -6.84 -6.01 32.80
C GLN A 72 -5.60 -6.59 33.47
N ASN A 73 -5.16 -5.95 34.55
CA ASN A 73 -4.91 -6.64 35.81
C ASN A 73 -5.13 -5.64 36.93
N GLY A 74 -6.37 -5.60 37.42
CA GLY A 74 -6.62 -5.22 38.80
C GLY A 74 -6.03 -6.33 39.68
N LEU A 75 -5.05 -5.98 40.49
CA LEU A 75 -4.83 -6.63 41.77
C LEU A 75 -5.01 -5.52 42.82
N ASP A 76 -6.23 -5.49 43.33
CA ASP A 76 -6.53 -5.20 44.71
C ASP A 76 -5.46 -5.82 45.63
N HIS A 77 -4.58 -4.98 46.16
CA HIS A 77 -4.01 -5.25 47.47
C HIS A 77 -4.59 -4.22 48.44
N LYS A 78 -5.64 -4.65 49.14
CA LYS A 78 -5.90 -4.15 50.49
C LYS A 78 -4.60 -4.32 51.28
N ASN A 79 -4.01 -3.22 51.74
CA ASN A 79 -3.11 -3.32 52.88
C ASN A 79 -3.84 -2.83 54.13
N THR A 80 -4.08 -3.76 55.03
CA THR A 80 -4.64 -3.59 56.35
C THR A 80 -3.48 -3.59 57.35
N ARG A 81 -3.17 -2.44 57.94
CA ARG A 81 -3.00 -2.17 59.39
C ARG A 81 -2.27 -0.85 59.60
#